data_AF-A0A3E1P4B6-F1
#
_entry.id   AF-A0A3E1P4B6-F1
#
_cell.length_a   1.000
_cell.length_b   1.000
_cell.length_c   1.000
_cell.angle_alpha   90.00
_cell.angle_beta   90.00
_cell.angle_gamma   90.00
#
_symmetry.space_group_name_H-M   'P 1'
#
loop_
_entity.id
_entity.type
_entity.pdbx_description
1 polymer ?
#
loop_
_entity_poly.entity_id
_entity_poly.type
_entity_poly.pdbx_seq_one_letter_code
_entity_poly.pdbx_strand_id
1 'polypeptide(L)'
;QLCVVHQIRNSCKYVVWKDRKEFCAELKEVYGAPNRAAAEHALAACSDKWGAKYRHAIQSWENNWDNLTSYFDFPMEIRKIMYTTNTIENLNRGIRKYTKTKVQFTDDASAQKAVYLAIMNIEKKWSMPLHNWGLVLHQYLTIFENRCRI
;
A
#
# COMPACT_ATOMS: atom_id res chain seq x y z
N GLN A 1 -4.41 -3.52 10.82
CA GLN A 1 -3.54 -2.96 9.77
C GLN A 1 -4.34 -2.50 8.55
N LEU A 2 -4.28 -1.21 8.23
CA LEU A 2 -4.78 -0.61 6.98
C LEU A 2 -3.65 -0.50 5.94
N CYS A 3 -4.01 -0.52 4.67
CA CYS A 3 -3.03 -0.40 3.58
C CYS A 3 -2.60 1.06 3.39
N VAL A 4 -1.35 1.36 3.73
CA VAL A 4 -0.72 2.69 3.57
C VAL A 4 -0.84 3.19 2.12
N VAL A 5 -0.75 2.30 1.14
CA VAL A 5 -0.86 2.64 -0.29
C VAL A 5 -2.23 3.24 -0.63
N HIS A 6 -3.29 2.59 -0.14
CA HIS A 6 -4.65 3.07 -0.33
C HIS A 6 -4.88 4.37 0.43
N GLN A 7 -4.29 4.51 1.61
CA GLN A 7 -4.33 5.74 2.40
C GLN A 7 -3.68 6.93 1.66
N ILE A 8 -2.48 6.74 1.09
CA ILE A 8 -1.79 7.77 0.28
C ILE A 8 -2.67 8.18 -0.89
N ARG A 9 -3.25 7.21 -1.61
CA ARG A 9 -4.11 7.50 -2.77
C ARG A 9 -5.37 8.24 -2.39
N ASN A 10 -6.00 7.86 -1.28
CA ASN A 10 -7.17 8.57 -0.78
C ASN A 10 -6.81 10.00 -0.41
N SER A 11 -5.67 10.20 0.25
CA SER A 11 -5.14 11.53 0.60
C SER A 11 -4.91 12.39 -0.64
N CYS A 12 -4.31 11.82 -1.69
CA CYS A 12 -4.09 12.50 -2.95
C CYS A 12 -5.35 12.94 -3.71
N LYS A 13 -6.55 12.48 -3.34
CA LYS A 13 -7.80 12.98 -3.94
C LYS A 13 -8.13 14.41 -3.50
N TYR A 14 -7.65 14.81 -2.32
CA TYR A 14 -7.88 16.14 -1.75
C TYR A 14 -6.77 17.15 -2.13
N VAL A 15 -5.64 16.67 -2.65
CA VAL A 15 -4.43 17.46 -2.91
C VAL A 15 -4.38 17.85 -4.39
N VAL A 16 -4.20 19.14 -4.68
CA VAL A 16 -4.12 19.59 -6.08
C VAL A 16 -2.85 19.08 -6.76
N TRP A 17 -2.89 18.96 -8.09
CA TRP A 17 -1.79 18.36 -8.87
C TRP A 17 -0.42 19.01 -8.62
N LYS A 18 -0.37 20.35 -8.48
CA LYS A 18 0.87 21.12 -8.26
C LYS A 18 1.60 20.71 -6.98
N ASP A 19 0.86 20.46 -5.91
CA ASP A 19 1.42 20.17 -4.59
C ASP A 19 1.63 18.67 -4.36
N ARG A 20 1.00 17.83 -5.19
CA ARG A 20 0.95 16.38 -4.99
C ARG A 20 2.32 15.73 -4.92
N LYS A 21 3.30 16.22 -5.69
CA LYS A 21 4.67 15.69 -5.68
C LYS A 21 5.33 15.91 -4.31
N GLU A 22 5.23 17.13 -3.79
CA GLU A 22 5.83 17.52 -2.52
C GLU A 22 5.10 16.86 -1.35
N PHE A 23 3.76 16.88 -1.36
CA PHE A 23 2.94 16.21 -0.36
C PHE A 23 3.24 14.71 -0.26
N CYS A 24 3.39 14.01 -1.39
CA CYS A 24 3.77 12.60 -1.37
C CYS A 24 5.20 12.35 -0.87
N ALA A 25 6.11 13.30 -1.04
CA ALA A 25 7.46 13.20 -0.49
C ALA A 25 7.43 13.30 1.04
N GLU A 26 6.66 14.23 1.60
CA GLU A 26 6.45 14.34 3.05
C GLU A 26 5.80 13.07 3.63
N LEU A 27 4.76 12.54 2.97
CA LEU A 27 4.15 11.28 3.40
C LEU A 27 5.12 10.10 3.36
N LYS A 28 6.11 10.11 2.46
CA LYS A 28 7.15 9.08 2.41
C LYS A 28 8.02 9.06 3.67
N GLU A 29 8.27 10.21 4.28
CA GLU A 29 8.98 10.28 5.56
C GLU A 29 8.13 9.69 6.70
N VAL A 30 6.80 9.81 6.62
CA VAL A 30 5.88 9.19 7.60
C VAL A 30 5.95 7.67 7.52
N TYR A 31 5.66 7.09 6.35
CA TYR A 31 5.58 5.63 6.26
C TYR A 31 6.95 4.93 6.13
N GLY A 32 7.97 5.68 5.70
CA GLY A 32 9.35 5.20 5.59
C GLY A 32 10.18 5.36 6.87
N ALA A 33 9.59 5.91 7.93
CA ALA A 33 10.27 6.14 9.20
C ALA A 33 10.86 4.84 9.80
N PRO A 34 11.95 4.94 10.60
CA PRO A 34 12.58 3.78 11.21
C PRO A 34 11.74 3.16 12.34
N ASN A 35 10.94 3.96 13.05
CA ASN A 35 10.08 3.54 14.17
C ASN A 35 8.83 4.43 14.27
N ARG A 36 7.88 4.03 15.12
CA ARG A 36 6.60 4.72 15.30
C ARG A 36 6.76 6.17 15.77
N ALA A 37 7.65 6.45 16.72
CA ALA A 37 7.88 7.80 17.22
C ALA A 37 8.39 8.76 16.12
N ALA A 38 9.31 8.29 15.28
CA ALA A 38 9.79 9.05 14.13
C ALA A 38 8.67 9.29 13.10
N ALA A 39 7.79 8.31 12.90
CA ALA A 39 6.63 8.46 12.03
C ALA A 39 5.63 9.50 12.57
N GLU A 40 5.40 9.52 13.89
CA GLU A 40 4.54 10.51 14.57
C GLU A 40 5.09 11.92 14.39
N HIS A 41 6.40 12.10 14.58
CA HIS A 41 7.06 13.38 14.36
C HIS A 41 6.97 13.82 12.89
N ALA A 42 7.17 12.91 11.94
CA ALA A 42 7.02 13.20 10.51
C ALA A 42 5.57 13.57 10.15
N LEU A 43 4.57 12.90 10.75
CA LEU A 43 3.17 13.23 10.53
C LEU A 43 2.83 14.62 11.10
N ALA A 44 3.35 14.96 12.27
CA ALA A 44 3.18 16.29 12.87
C ALA A 44 3.76 17.39 11.95
N ALA A 45 5.00 17.21 11.46
CA ALA A 45 5.60 18.15 10.50
C ALA A 45 4.80 18.25 9.20
N CYS A 46 4.24 17.14 8.70
CA CYS A 46 3.35 17.13 7.55
C CYS A 46 2.05 17.90 7.84
N SER A 47 1.49 17.75 9.04
CA SER A 47 0.29 18.46 9.51
C SER A 47 0.53 19.96 9.63
N ASP A 48 1.68 20.39 10.17
CA ASP A 48 2.02 21.80 10.29
C ASP A 48 2.11 22.49 8.91
N LYS A 49 2.70 21.79 7.94
CA LYS A 49 2.89 22.31 6.57
C LYS A 49 1.60 22.29 5.75
N TRP A 50 0.85 21.19 5.81
CA TRP A 50 -0.27 20.93 4.89
C TRP A 50 -1.64 20.94 5.55
N GLY A 51 -1.74 20.88 6.87
CA GLY A 51 -3.00 20.75 7.62
C GLY A 51 -3.97 21.91 7.40
N ALA A 52 -3.46 23.13 7.23
CA ALA A 52 -4.29 24.29 6.92
C ALA A 52 -4.92 24.20 5.51
N LYS A 53 -4.20 23.64 4.53
CA LYS A 53 -4.63 23.56 3.13
C LYS A 53 -5.40 22.29 2.80
N TYR A 54 -4.99 21.17 3.39
CA TYR A 54 -5.47 19.81 3.09
C TYR A 54 -5.93 19.08 4.36
N ARG A 55 -6.74 19.75 5.19
CA ARG A 55 -7.24 19.24 6.48
C ARG A 55 -7.78 17.81 6.40
N HIS A 56 -8.62 17.50 5.41
CA HIS A 56 -9.21 16.17 5.28
C HIS A 56 -8.19 15.08 4.95
N ALA A 57 -7.12 15.41 4.23
CA ALA A 57 -6.04 14.46 3.97
C ALA A 57 -5.34 14.11 5.28
N ILE A 58 -4.91 15.12 6.05
CA ILE A 58 -4.20 14.93 7.32
C ILE A 58 -5.07 14.24 8.37
N GLN A 59 -6.30 14.71 8.56
CA GLN A 59 -7.24 14.14 9.54
C GLN A 59 -7.53 12.66 9.25
N SER A 60 -7.53 12.25 7.98
CA SER A 60 -7.69 10.84 7.62
C SER A 60 -6.52 9.97 8.11
N TRP A 61 -5.29 10.50 8.18
CA TRP A 61 -4.15 9.79 8.75
C TRP A 61 -4.23 9.73 10.27
N GLU A 62 -4.54 10.84 10.92
CA GLU A 62 -4.68 10.92 12.39
C GLU A 62 -5.76 9.96 12.89
N ASN A 63 -6.95 9.97 12.27
CA ASN A 63 -8.06 9.10 12.65
C ASN A 63 -7.75 7.59 12.46
N ASN A 64 -6.87 7.27 11.53
CA ASN A 64 -6.52 5.88 11.20
C ASN A 64 -5.14 5.48 11.72
N TRP A 65 -4.51 6.30 12.56
CA TRP A 65 -3.08 6.22 12.89
C TRP A 65 -2.68 4.84 13.42
N ASP A 66 -3.40 4.31 14.41
CA ASP A 66 -3.09 3.00 15.01
C ASP A 66 -3.15 1.86 13.99
N ASN A 67 -4.13 1.91 13.09
CA ASN A 67 -4.30 0.92 12.05
C ASN A 67 -3.27 1.07 10.93
N LEU A 68 -2.84 2.30 10.64
CA LEU A 68 -1.82 2.57 9.63
C LEU A 68 -0.44 2.21 10.13
N THR A 69 -0.16 2.29 11.43
CA THR A 69 1.16 2.08 12.02
C THR A 69 1.39 0.69 12.62
N SER A 70 0.41 -0.23 12.60
CA SER A 70 0.61 -1.58 13.15
C SER A 70 1.73 -2.37 12.44
N TYR A 71 2.16 -1.94 11.25
CA TYR A 71 3.28 -2.57 10.55
C TYR A 71 4.65 -2.24 11.17
N PHE A 72 4.74 -1.25 12.06
CA PHE A 72 5.98 -0.95 12.79
C PHE A 72 6.41 -2.06 13.76
N ASP A 73 5.50 -2.97 14.09
CA ASP A 73 5.79 -4.18 14.88
C ASP A 73 6.66 -5.19 14.11
N PHE A 74 6.83 -5.00 12.79
CA PHE A 74 7.67 -5.85 11.95
C PHE A 74 9.05 -5.23 11.66
N PRO A 75 10.08 -6.05 11.42
CA PRO A 75 11.39 -5.58 10.97
C PRO A 75 11.32 -4.97 9.56
N MET A 76 12.31 -4.14 9.23
CA MET A 76 12.32 -3.31 8.03
C MET A 76 12.15 -4.11 6.73
N GLU A 77 12.70 -5.31 6.68
CA GLU A 77 12.64 -6.27 5.58
C GLU A 77 11.19 -6.64 5.25
N ILE A 78 10.38 -6.91 6.27
CA ILE A 78 8.94 -7.23 6.13
C ILE A 78 8.15 -5.95 5.83
N ARG A 79 8.43 -4.85 6.54
CA ARG A 79 7.76 -3.57 6.35
C ARG A 79 7.81 -3.11 4.90
N LYS A 80 8.98 -3.23 4.26
CA LYS A 80 9.18 -2.85 2.86
C LYS A 80 8.19 -3.55 1.95
N ILE A 81 7.94 -4.85 2.14
CA ILE A 81 6.96 -5.58 1.33
C ILE A 81 5.55 -4.99 1.56
N MET A 82 5.18 -4.69 2.80
CA MET A 82 3.85 -4.20 3.16
C MET A 82 3.53 -2.82 2.57
N TYR A 83 4.47 -1.87 2.60
CA TYR A 83 4.24 -0.51 2.06
C TYR A 83 4.63 -0.37 0.59
N THR A 84 5.23 -1.38 -0.05
CA THR A 84 5.46 -1.32 -1.50
C THR A 84 4.14 -1.38 -2.26
N THR A 85 3.90 -0.35 -3.08
CA THR A 85 2.68 -0.22 -3.87
C THR A 85 2.66 -1.09 -5.12
N ASN A 86 3.79 -1.69 -5.51
CA ASN A 86 3.97 -2.20 -6.87
C ASN A 86 3.12 -3.45 -7.15
N THR A 87 2.96 -4.35 -6.17
CA THR A 87 2.31 -5.66 -6.38
C THR A 87 0.81 -5.52 -6.60
N ILE A 88 0.10 -4.96 -5.63
CA ILE A 88 -1.37 -4.78 -5.68
C ILE A 88 -1.75 -3.86 -6.84
N GLU A 89 -0.97 -2.80 -7.08
CA GLU A 89 -1.33 -1.83 -8.10
C GLU A 89 -1.05 -2.28 -9.52
N ASN A 90 -0.01 -3.09 -9.73
CA ASN A 90 0.18 -3.74 -11.01
C ASN A 90 -0.93 -4.75 -11.30
N LEU A 91 -1.40 -5.48 -10.30
CA LEU A 91 -2.55 -6.38 -10.44
C LEU A 91 -3.81 -5.60 -10.83
N ASN A 92 -4.17 -4.56 -10.06
CA ASN A 92 -5.34 -3.71 -10.35
C ASN A 92 -5.24 -3.04 -11.72
N ARG A 93 -4.07 -2.53 -12.09
CA ARG A 93 -3.83 -1.95 -13.42
C ARG A 93 -3.97 -2.99 -14.52
N GLY A 94 -3.48 -4.21 -14.29
CA GLY A 94 -3.63 -5.34 -15.19
C GLY A 94 -5.10 -5.69 -15.42
N ILE A 95 -5.87 -5.89 -14.36
CA ILE A 95 -7.31 -6.18 -14.43
C ILE A 95 -8.04 -5.07 -15.20
N ARG A 96 -7.83 -3.80 -14.84
CA ARG A 96 -8.43 -2.65 -15.54
C ARG A 96 -8.08 -2.61 -17.02
N LYS A 97 -6.86 -3.00 -17.41
CA LYS A 97 -6.44 -3.05 -18.82
C LYS A 97 -7.27 -4.06 -19.62
N TYR A 98 -7.63 -5.20 -19.04
CA TYR A 98 -8.42 -6.24 -19.70
C TYR A 98 -9.93 -5.95 -19.67
N THR A 99 -10.42 -5.25 -18.65
CA THR A 99 -11.84 -4.92 -18.55
C THR A 99 -12.22 -3.60 -19.22
N LYS A 100 -11.27 -2.68 -19.51
CA LYS A 100 -11.59 -1.34 -20.06
C LYS A 100 -12.39 -1.34 -21.37
N THR A 101 -12.27 -2.39 -22.19
CA THR A 101 -12.96 -2.49 -23.49
C THR A 101 -14.40 -2.97 -23.35
N LYS A 102 -14.78 -3.50 -22.18
CA LYS A 102 -16.12 -3.98 -21.87
C LYS A 102 -16.78 -2.98 -20.92
N VAL A 103 -17.66 -2.15 -21.47
CA VAL A 103 -18.40 -1.13 -20.70
C VAL A 103 -19.44 -1.78 -19.79
N GLN A 104 -20.04 -2.89 -20.21
CA GLN A 104 -21.03 -3.66 -19.46
C GLN A 104 -20.78 -5.17 -19.63
N PHE A 105 -21.15 -5.93 -18.60
CA PHE A 105 -21.20 -7.38 -18.63
C PHE A 105 -22.66 -7.84 -18.65
N THR A 106 -22.92 -8.98 -19.29
CA THR A 106 -24.27 -9.56 -19.43
C THR A 106 -24.79 -10.13 -18.10
N ASP A 107 -23.89 -10.69 -17.29
CA ASP A 107 -24.17 -11.21 -15.96
C ASP A 107 -22.89 -11.20 -15.11
N ASP A 108 -23.02 -11.53 -13.82
CA ASP A 108 -21.92 -11.57 -12.86
C ASP A 108 -20.86 -12.64 -13.22
N ALA A 109 -21.30 -13.78 -13.78
CA ALA A 109 -20.41 -14.87 -14.17
C ALA A 109 -19.47 -14.45 -15.31
N SER A 110 -19.97 -13.63 -16.24
CA SER A 110 -19.22 -13.03 -17.34
C SER A 110 -18.14 -12.08 -16.82
N ALA A 111 -18.49 -11.26 -15.83
CA ALA A 111 -17.55 -10.35 -15.17
C ALA A 111 -16.47 -11.13 -14.42
N GLN A 112 -16.86 -12.14 -13.64
CA GLN A 112 -15.92 -13.02 -12.92
C GLN A 112 -14.96 -13.72 -13.88
N LYS A 113 -15.46 -14.28 -14.99
CA LYS A 113 -14.63 -14.96 -15.99
C LYS A 113 -13.62 -14.01 -16.62
N ALA A 114 -14.01 -12.76 -16.91
CA ALA A 114 -13.10 -11.76 -17.45
C ALA A 114 -11.97 -11.42 -16.47
N VAL A 115 -12.29 -11.24 -15.18
CA VAL A 115 -11.29 -10.99 -14.13
C VAL A 115 -10.38 -12.20 -13.95
N TYR A 116 -10.94 -13.41 -13.90
CA TYR A 116 -10.19 -14.66 -13.79
C TYR A 116 -9.16 -14.83 -14.92
N LEU A 117 -9.59 -14.65 -16.18
CA LEU A 117 -8.70 -14.75 -17.33
C LEU A 117 -7.61 -13.66 -17.33
N ALA A 118 -7.93 -12.45 -16.84
CA ALA A 118 -6.95 -11.39 -16.67
C ALA A 118 -5.88 -11.78 -15.64
N ILE A 119 -6.29 -12.32 -14.49
CA ILE A 119 -5.40 -12.79 -13.43
C ILE A 119 -4.50 -13.92 -13.94
N MET A 120 -5.08 -14.96 -14.57
CA MET A 120 -4.30 -16.07 -15.16
C MET A 120 -3.21 -15.56 -16.11
N ASN A 121 -3.50 -14.54 -16.92
CA ASN A 121 -2.51 -14.00 -17.84
C ASN A 121 -1.43 -13.14 -17.15
N ILE A 122 -1.77 -12.48 -16.05
CA ILE A 122 -0.82 -11.73 -15.22
C ILE A 122 0.13 -12.69 -14.48
N GLU A 123 -0.41 -13.76 -13.90
CA GLU A 123 0.33 -14.78 -13.14
C GLU A 123 1.41 -15.48 -13.95
N LYS A 124 1.22 -15.64 -15.27
CA LYS A 124 2.26 -16.17 -16.18
C LYS A 124 3.58 -15.40 -16.12
N LYS A 125 3.54 -14.14 -15.67
CA LYS A 125 4.74 -13.28 -15.54
C LYS A 125 5.32 -13.28 -14.12
N TRP A 126 4.67 -13.93 -13.16
CA TRP A 126 5.11 -13.99 -11.76
C TRP A 126 6.08 -15.16 -11.54
N SER A 127 7.16 -15.19 -12.30
CA SER A 127 8.19 -16.22 -12.21
C SER A 127 9.33 -15.85 -11.26
N MET A 128 9.51 -14.56 -10.96
CA MET A 128 10.61 -14.08 -10.14
C MET A 128 10.25 -14.10 -8.66
N PRO A 129 11.09 -14.69 -7.79
CA PRO A 129 10.89 -14.63 -6.35
C PRO A 129 11.06 -13.21 -5.84
N LEU A 130 10.50 -12.93 -4.66
CA LEU A 130 10.73 -11.66 -3.98
C LEU A 130 12.22 -11.49 -3.66
N HIS A 131 12.71 -10.27 -3.86
CA HIS A 131 14.09 -9.94 -3.50
C HIS A 131 14.31 -10.13 -1.99
N ASN A 132 15.43 -10.73 -1.61
CA ASN A 132 15.78 -11.07 -0.23
C ASN A 132 14.75 -11.94 0.51
N TRP A 133 14.00 -12.78 -0.22
CA TRP A 133 12.96 -13.64 0.38
C TRP A 133 13.48 -14.52 1.52
N GLY A 134 14.68 -15.10 1.42
CA GLY A 134 15.24 -15.93 2.49
C GLY A 134 15.41 -15.18 3.82
N LEU A 135 15.87 -13.92 3.77
CA LEU A 135 16.01 -13.08 4.96
C LEU A 135 14.65 -12.71 5.56
N VAL A 136 13.69 -12.33 4.70
CA VAL A 136 12.32 -12.02 5.10
C VAL A 136 11.67 -13.23 5.76
N LEU A 137 11.80 -14.41 5.16
CA LEU A 137 11.25 -15.66 5.67
C LEU A 137 11.86 -16.00 7.04
N HIS A 138 13.18 -15.89 7.20
CA HIS A 138 13.83 -16.15 8.49
C HIS A 138 13.30 -15.22 9.58
N GLN A 139 13.24 -13.91 9.32
CA GLN A 139 12.68 -12.94 10.27
C GLN A 139 11.23 -13.25 10.62
N TYR A 140 10.43 -13.62 9.61
CA TYR A 140 9.02 -13.98 9.81
C TYR A 140 8.87 -15.22 10.69
N LEU A 141 9.72 -16.24 10.48
CA LEU A 141 9.72 -17.45 11.31
C LEU A 141 10.14 -17.18 12.75
N THR A 142 11.12 -16.31 12.96
CA THR A 142 11.51 -15.90 14.33
C THR A 142 10.35 -15.22 15.06
N ILE A 143 9.57 -14.37 14.37
CA ILE A 143 8.43 -13.67 14.99
C ILE A 143 7.25 -14.62 15.24
N PHE A 144 7.06 -15.62 14.38
CA PHE A 144 5.88 -16.49 14.37
C PHE A 144 6.21 -17.97 14.51
N GLU A 145 7.25 -18.31 15.28
CA GLU A 145 7.81 -19.66 15.41
C GLU A 145 6.74 -20.74 15.62
N ASN A 146 5.82 -20.51 16.56
CA ASN A 146 4.77 -21.47 16.91
C ASN A 146 3.59 -21.55 15.91
N ARG A 147 3.57 -20.72 14.86
CA ARG A 147 2.47 -20.64 13.89
C ARG A 147 2.85 -21.17 12.52
N CYS A 148 4.13 -21.13 12.18
CA CYS A 148 4.63 -21.58 10.89
C CYS A 148 5.04 -23.05 10.99
N ARG A 149 4.24 -23.94 10.39
CA ARG A 149 4.67 -25.31 10.10
C ARG A 149 5.44 -25.27 8.78
N ILE A 150 6.76 -25.26 8.86
CA ILE A 150 7.64 -25.54 7.72
C ILE A 150 8.03 -27.01 7.79
#